data_AF-A0AAU4TKT2-F1
#
_entry.id   AF-A0AAU4TKT2-F1
#
_cell.length_a   1.000
_cell.length_b   1.000
_cell.length_c   1.000
_cell.angle_alpha   90.00
_cell.angle_beta   90.00
_cell.angle_gamma   90.00
#
_symmetry.space_group_name_H-M   'P 1'
#
loop_
_entity.id
_entity.type
_entity.pdbx_description
1 polymer ?
#
loop_
_entity_poly.entity_id
_entity_poly.type
_entity_poly.pdbx_seq_one_letter_code
_entity_poly.pdbx_strand_id
1 'polypeptide(L)' 'MIKQVSHTVAGTDAAGFALALEVAYALHSPVTRAPEVASVAVARRGVTAARSRRRAAARG' A
#
# COMPACT_ATOMS: atom_id res chain seq x y z
N MET A 1 28.18 14.22 14.03
CA MET A 1 27.05 14.07 14.98
C MET A 1 25.78 14.51 14.27
N ILE A 2 24.86 13.60 13.95
CA ILE A 2 23.62 13.94 13.20
C ILE A 2 22.47 14.08 14.20
N LYS A 3 21.74 15.20 14.11
CA LYS A 3 20.57 15.50 14.94
C LYS A 3 19.32 14.98 14.22
N GLN A 4 18.62 14.03 14.84
CA GLN A 4 17.29 13.61 14.40
C GLN A 4 16.26 14.59 14.99
N VAL A 5 15.43 15.18 14.13
CA VAL A 5 14.35 16.08 14.54
C VAL A 5 13.03 15.49 14.06
N SER A 6 12.16 15.15 14.99
CA SER A 6 10.82 14.64 14.69
C SER A 6 9.87 15.80 14.43
N HIS A 7 9.20 15.78 13.29
CA HIS A 7 8.12 16.72 12.98
C HIS A 7 6.78 16.01 13.15
N THR A 8 5.96 16.52 14.06
CA THR A 8 4.57 16.07 14.19
C THR A 8 3.76 16.71 13.06
N VAL A 9 3.34 15.90 12.10
CA VAL A 9 2.46 16.33 11.01
C VAL A 9 1.01 16.14 11.45
N ALA A 10 0.24 17.23 11.47
CA ALA A 10 -1.20 17.20 11.72
C ALA A 10 -1.98 16.67 10.50
N GLY A 11 -3.18 16.13 10.71
CA GLY A 11 -4.06 15.66 9.62
C GLY A 11 -3.80 14.22 9.15
N THR A 12 -3.29 13.36 10.04
CA THR A 12 -3.07 11.93 9.78
C THR A 12 -4.17 11.03 10.32
N ASP A 13 -5.29 11.60 10.78
CA ASP A 13 -6.45 10.81 11.16
C ASP A 13 -7.00 10.06 9.94
N ALA A 14 -7.45 8.82 10.15
CA ALA A 14 -7.81 7.94 9.04
C ALA A 14 -8.95 8.48 8.17
N ALA A 15 -9.90 9.22 8.78
CA ALA A 15 -11.03 9.79 8.08
C ALA A 15 -10.61 10.98 7.19
N GLY A 16 -9.83 11.91 7.74
CA GLY A 16 -9.25 13.02 6.99
C GLY A 16 -8.32 12.56 5.87
N PHE A 17 -7.54 11.51 6.11
CA PHE A 17 -6.67 10.92 5.09
C PHE A 17 -7.46 10.28 3.94
N ALA A 18 -8.52 9.53 4.24
CA ALA A 18 -9.38 8.94 3.21
C ALA A 18 -10.03 10.03 2.33
N LEU A 19 -10.58 11.07 2.95
CA LEU A 19 -11.17 12.21 2.24
C LEU A 19 -10.13 12.92 1.34
N ALA A 20 -8.92 13.13 1.86
CA ALA A 20 -7.85 13.74 1.08
C ALA A 20 -7.48 12.90 -0.16
N LEU A 21 -7.47 11.57 -0.03
CA LEU A 21 -7.26 10.68 -1.17
C LEU A 21 -8.40 10.77 -2.19
N GLU A 22 -9.65 10.78 -1.74
CA GLU A 22 -10.81 10.94 -2.62
C GLU A 22 -10.75 12.24 -3.41
N VAL A 23 -10.48 13.37 -2.74
CA VAL A 23 -10.31 14.68 -3.38
C VAL A 23 -9.13 14.65 -4.36
N ALA A 24 -8.00 14.04 -3.97
CA ALA A 24 -6.86 13.92 -4.85
C ALA A 24 -7.18 13.14 -6.13
N TYR A 25 -7.95 12.03 -6.04
CA TYR A 25 -8.39 11.26 -7.21
C TYR A 25 -9.41 12.02 -8.07
N ALA A 26 -10.29 12.81 -7.45
CA ALA A 26 -11.24 13.64 -8.18
C ALA A 26 -10.53 14.73 -8.99
N LEU A 27 -9.46 15.31 -8.43
CA LEU A 27 -8.69 16.38 -9.08
C LEU A 27 -7.60 15.85 -10.02
N HIS A 28 -7.07 14.66 -9.77
CA HIS A 28 -5.97 14.07 -10.54
C HIS A 28 -6.36 12.68 -11.01
N SER A 29 -6.58 12.55 -12.32
CA SER A 29 -6.77 11.24 -12.94
C SER A 29 -5.51 10.38 -12.73
N PRO A 30 -5.64 9.13 -12.27
CA PRO A 30 -4.50 8.25 -12.07
C PRO A 30 -3.83 7.95 -13.41
N VAL A 31 -2.55 8.31 -13.50
CA VAL A 31 -1.72 8.06 -14.68
C VAL A 31 -0.98 6.73 -14.50
N THR A 32 -0.96 5.91 -15.55
CA THR A 32 -0.17 4.69 -15.57
C THR A 32 1.32 5.03 -15.50
N ARG A 33 2.04 4.41 -14.55
CA ARG A 33 3.49 4.54 -14.50
C ARG A 33 4.14 3.91 -15.73
N ALA A 34 5.21 4.55 -16.21
CA ALA A 34 6.03 4.04 -17.29
C ALA A 34 6.63 2.66 -16.92
N PRO A 35 6.83 1.75 -17.89
CA PRO A 35 7.21 0.37 -17.63
C PRO A 35 8.54 0.22 -16.87
N GLU A 36 9.48 1.14 -17.05
CA GLU A 36 10.77 1.18 -16.37
C GLU A 36 10.66 1.55 -14.88
N VAL A 37 9.56 2.22 -14.47
CA VAL A 37 9.26 2.62 -13.09
C VAL A 37 8.14 1.78 -12.48
N ALA A 38 7.44 1.00 -13.29
CA ALA A 38 6.42 0.09 -12.84
C ALA A 38 7.07 -0.93 -11.91
N SER A 39 6.66 -0.95 -10.65
CA SER A 39 7.04 -2.05 -9.78
C SER A 39 6.51 -3.34 -10.40
N VAL A 40 7.38 -4.34 -10.56
CA VAL A 40 6.95 -5.67 -10.97
C VAL A 40 5.93 -6.11 -9.93
N ALA A 41 4.65 -6.04 -10.29
CA ALA A 41 3.59 -6.61 -9.50
C ALA A 41 3.90 -8.11 -9.46
N VAL A 42 4.57 -8.55 -8.38
CA VAL A 42 4.73 -9.98 -8.10
C VAL A 42 3.33 -10.52 -8.12
N ALA A 43 3.00 -11.26 -9.17
CA ALA A 43 1.67 -11.80 -9.38
C ALA A 43 1.37 -12.67 -8.15
N ARG A 44 0.58 -12.13 -7.20
CA ARG A 44 0.16 -12.85 -5.98
C ARG A 44 -0.82 -13.98 -6.31
N ARG A 45 -0.89 -14.43 -7.56
CA ARG A 45 -1.78 -15.48 -8.06
C ARG A 45 -1.50 -16.83 -7.39
N GLY A 46 -0.32 -17.02 -6.76
CA GLY A 46 0.02 -18.21 -5.98
C GLY A 46 0.01 -18.06 -4.45
N VAL A 47 -0.07 -16.84 -3.90
CA VAL A 47 0.13 -16.62 -2.46
C VAL A 47 -1.08 -17.06 -1.63
N THR A 48 -2.30 -16.88 -2.16
CA THR A 48 -3.54 -17.31 -1.51
C THR A 48 -3.64 -18.84 -1.45
N ALA A 49 -3.37 -19.53 -2.56
CA ALA A 49 -3.37 -20.99 -2.64
C ALA A 49 -2.26 -21.63 -1.77
N ALA A 50 -1.05 -21.04 -1.74
CA ALA A 50 0.02 -21.50 -0.86
C ALA A 50 -0.30 -21.30 0.63
N ARG A 51 -0.95 -20.19 1.00
CA ARG A 51 -1.36 -19.92 2.39
C ARG A 51 -2.47 -20.86 2.87
N SER A 52 -3.39 -21.23 1.98
CA SER A 52 -4.44 -22.21 2.25
C SER A 52 -3.84 -23.59 2.61
N ARG A 53 -2.92 -24.10 1.78
CA ARG A 53 -2.28 -25.41 1.99
C ARG A 53 -1.49 -25.48 3.31
N ARG A 54 -0.78 -24.40 3.68
CA ARG A 54 -0.05 -24.35 4.95
C ARG A 54 -0.95 -24.38 6.18
N ARG A 55 -2.18 -23.86 6.09
CA ARG A 55 -3.14 -23.90 7.22
C ARG A 55 -3.81 -25.26 7.36
N ALA A 56 -3.98 -26.01 6.26
CA ALA A 56 -4.50 -27.37 6.31
C ALA A 56 -3.53 -28.33 7.01
N ALA A 57 -2.23 -28.24 6.69
CA ALA A 57 -1.19 -29.07 7.31
C ALA A 57 -0.97 -28.81 8.81
N ALA A 58 -1.39 -27.66 9.34
CA ALA A 58 -1.26 -27.32 10.76
C ALA A 58 -2.51 -27.66 11.60
N ARG A 59 -3.54 -28.28 10.99
CA ARG A 59 -4.79 -28.67 11.65
C ARG A 59 -5.03 -30.19 11.63
N GLY A 60 -4.04 -30.98 11.24
CA GLY A 60 -4.01 -32.44 11.43
C GLY A 60 -2.98 -32.78 12.49
#